data_AF-A0A538Q453-F1
#
_entry.id   AF-A0A538Q453-F1
#
_cell.length_a   1.000
_cell.length_b   1.000
_cell.length_c   1.000
_cell.angle_alpha   90.00
_cell.angle_beta   90.00
_cell.angle_gamma   90.00
#
_symmetry.space_group_name_H-M   'P 1'
#
loop_
_entity.id
_entity.type
_entity.pdbx_description
1 polymer ?
#
loop_
_entity_poly.entity_id
_entity_poly.type
_entity_poly.pdbx_seq_one_letter_code
_entity_poly.pdbx_strand_id
1 'polypeptide(L)'
;MPDGQGREFRFGPDHDPFRMFVVRRGADCFGYLNVCPHFSLPLNYRPDQFTTRDGEILCSMHFAVFRFDDGVCIDGACPGRALDPVPVDVTPDGTLRIAEIPAPPLPAR
;
A
#
# COMPACT_ATOMS: atom_id res chain seq x y z
N MET A 1 9.59 2.28 10.66
CA MET A 1 10.08 1.74 9.37
C MET A 1 11.05 2.73 8.73
N PRO A 2 12.16 2.29 8.14
CA PRO A 2 13.07 3.17 7.41
C PRO A 2 12.34 3.86 6.25
N ASP A 3 12.89 4.99 5.80
CA ASP A 3 12.38 5.68 4.62
C ASP A 3 12.54 4.81 3.36
N GLY A 4 11.58 4.89 2.43
CA GLY A 4 11.55 4.12 1.18
C GLY A 4 11.28 2.62 1.35
N GLN A 5 10.88 2.16 2.53
CA GLN A 5 10.57 0.75 2.79
C GLN A 5 9.08 0.50 3.05
N GLY A 6 8.68 -0.76 2.90
CA GLY A 6 7.35 -1.27 3.23
C GLY A 6 7.33 -2.13 4.49
N ARG A 7 6.14 -2.29 5.08
CA ARG A 7 5.86 -3.26 6.14
C ARG A 7 4.48 -3.88 5.94
N GLU A 8 4.38 -5.20 6.05
CA GLU A 8 3.11 -5.94 6.02
C GLU A 8 2.50 -6.01 7.43
N PHE A 9 1.17 -5.92 7.49
CA PHE A 9 0.37 -6.17 8.67
C PHE A 9 -0.69 -7.22 8.34
N ARG A 10 -0.89 -8.16 9.27
CA ARG A 10 -1.85 -9.27 9.12
C ARG A 10 -2.76 -9.30 10.33
N PHE A 11 -4.06 -9.38 10.09
CA PHE A 11 -5.09 -9.38 11.12
C PHE A 11 -6.06 -10.52 10.90
N GLY A 12 -6.47 -11.20 11.97
CA GLY A 12 -7.35 -12.37 11.89
C GLY A 12 -6.58 -13.69 11.86
N PRO A 13 -7.26 -14.81 11.51
CA PRO A 13 -6.71 -16.15 11.59
C PRO A 13 -5.67 -16.43 10.48
N ASP A 14 -4.74 -17.36 10.72
CA ASP A 14 -3.63 -17.64 9.81
C ASP A 14 -4.05 -18.13 8.41
N HIS A 15 -5.21 -18.81 8.30
CA HIS A 15 -5.66 -19.41 7.05
C HIS A 15 -6.32 -18.39 6.09
N ASP A 16 -6.82 -17.27 6.62
CA ASP A 16 -7.45 -16.20 5.85
C ASP A 16 -7.32 -14.85 6.56
N PRO A 17 -6.09 -14.32 6.69
CA PRO A 17 -5.88 -13.04 7.35
C PRO A 17 -6.24 -11.89 6.41
N PHE A 18 -6.81 -10.83 6.96
CA PHE A 18 -6.79 -9.53 6.32
C PHE A 18 -5.33 -9.05 6.23
N ARG A 19 -4.86 -8.75 5.01
CA ARG A 19 -3.48 -8.32 4.75
C ARG A 19 -3.48 -6.92 4.19
N MET A 20 -2.73 -6.05 4.85
CA MET A 20 -2.39 -4.74 4.33
C MET A 20 -0.89 -4.53 4.41
N PHE A 21 -0.39 -3.55 3.69
CA PHE A 21 0.97 -3.09 3.85
C PHE A 21 1.00 -1.56 3.87
N VAL A 22 2.06 -1.02 4.45
CA VAL A 22 2.30 0.42 4.50
C VAL A 22 3.70 0.69 3.98
N VAL A 23 3.81 1.69 3.10
CA VAL A 23 5.09 2.21 2.62
C VAL A 23 5.32 3.61 3.13
N ARG A 24 6.58 3.99 3.32
CA ARG A 24 6.98 5.29 3.86
C ARG A 24 7.79 6.09 2.85
N ARG A 25 7.45 7.37 2.68
CA ARG A 25 8.25 8.36 1.95
C ARG A 25 8.37 9.64 2.78
N GLY A 26 9.57 9.93 3.26
CA GLY A 26 9.84 11.04 4.18
C GLY A 26 9.06 10.89 5.49
N ALA A 27 8.16 11.83 5.76
CA ALA A 27 7.26 11.81 6.91
C ALA A 27 5.94 11.08 6.61
N ASP A 28 5.61 10.89 5.34
CA ASP A 28 4.31 10.38 4.91
C ASP A 28 4.31 8.84 4.89
N CYS A 29 3.15 8.28 5.21
CA CYS A 29 2.89 6.84 5.19
C CYS A 29 1.65 6.59 4.34
N PHE A 30 1.71 5.55 3.51
CA PHE A 30 0.64 5.20 2.58
C PHE A 30 0.27 3.73 2.78
N GLY A 31 -0.99 3.45 3.09
CA GLY A 31 -1.50 2.12 3.35
C GLY A 31 -2.34 1.56 2.20
N TYR A 32 -2.18 0.28 1.93
CA TYR A 32 -2.89 -0.43 0.86
C TYR A 32 -3.23 -1.86 1.27
N LEU A 33 -4.31 -2.42 0.71
CA LEU A 33 -4.53 -3.87 0.77
C LEU A 33 -3.41 -4.59 0.04
N ASN A 34 -2.96 -5.72 0.59
CA ASN A 34 -1.96 -6.57 -0.06
C ASN A 34 -2.64 -7.48 -1.10
N VAL A 35 -3.27 -6.87 -2.10
CA VAL A 35 -3.98 -7.54 -3.19
C VAL A 35 -3.67 -6.81 -4.48
N CYS A 36 -2.92 -7.46 -5.38
CA CYS A 36 -2.58 -6.87 -6.66
C CYS A 36 -3.83 -6.87 -7.55
N PRO A 37 -4.23 -5.73 -8.14
CA PRO A 37 -5.45 -5.67 -8.93
C PRO A 37 -5.40 -6.60 -10.15
N HIS A 38 -4.21 -6.98 -10.63
CA HIS A 38 -4.05 -7.86 -11.79
C HIS A 38 -4.72 -9.24 -11.62
N PHE A 39 -4.31 -10.03 -10.62
CA PHE A 39 -4.81 -11.39 -10.37
C PHE A 39 -5.20 -11.65 -8.91
N SER A 40 -5.41 -10.59 -8.13
CA SER A 40 -5.82 -10.68 -6.72
C SER A 40 -4.88 -11.52 -5.84
N LEU A 41 -3.60 -11.57 -6.22
CA LEU A 41 -2.54 -12.21 -5.44
C LEU A 41 -1.84 -11.17 -4.55
N PRO A 42 -1.26 -11.58 -3.41
CA PRO A 42 -0.36 -10.72 -2.66
C PRO A 42 0.77 -10.16 -3.52
N LEU A 43 1.16 -8.92 -3.25
CA LEU A 43 2.22 -8.25 -4.00
C LEU A 43 3.59 -8.83 -3.69
N ASN A 44 3.83 -9.25 -2.45
CA ASN A 44 5.15 -9.66 -1.96
C ASN A 44 5.28 -11.18 -1.82
N TYR A 45 6.36 -11.75 -2.35
CA TYR A 45 6.76 -13.13 -2.06
C TYR A 45 7.48 -13.25 -0.70
N ARG A 46 8.26 -12.23 -0.32
CA ARG A 46 8.96 -12.16 0.97
C ARG A 46 8.31 -11.12 1.89
N PRO A 47 8.27 -11.33 3.21
CA PRO A 47 7.76 -10.34 4.15
C PRO A 47 8.40 -8.96 3.93
N ASP A 48 7.59 -7.90 4.06
CA ASP A 48 8.01 -6.49 4.03
C ASP A 48 8.66 -5.99 2.72
N GLN A 49 8.85 -6.84 1.71
CA GLN A 49 9.44 -6.46 0.42
C GLN A 49 8.38 -5.96 -0.55
N PHE A 50 8.11 -4.66 -0.49
CA PHE A 50 7.16 -3.98 -1.37
C PHE A 50 7.79 -2.91 -2.26
N THR A 51 9.04 -2.51 -2.05
CA THR A 51 9.59 -1.31 -2.70
C THR A 51 10.73 -1.62 -3.67
N THR A 52 10.83 -0.84 -4.73
CA THR A 52 12.01 -0.77 -5.60
C THR A 52 13.12 0.07 -4.95
N ARG A 53 14.27 0.20 -5.61
CA ARG A 53 15.32 1.13 -5.18
C ARG A 53 14.98 2.59 -5.48
N ASP A 54 14.13 2.83 -6.46
CA ASP A 54 13.76 4.17 -6.94
C ASP A 54 12.54 4.74 -6.20
N GLY A 55 11.93 3.94 -5.31
CA GLY A 55 10.89 4.39 -4.38
C GLY A 55 9.47 4.20 -4.91
N GLU A 56 9.25 3.20 -5.77
CA GLU A 56 7.93 2.70 -6.18
C GLU A 56 7.55 1.42 -5.45
N ILE A 57 6.26 1.10 -5.47
CA ILE A 57 5.74 -0.18 -4.97
C ILE A 57 5.86 -1.21 -6.10
N LEU A 58 6.37 -2.40 -5.79
CA LEU A 58 6.56 -3.50 -6.73
C LEU A 58 5.72 -4.72 -6.34
N CYS A 59 4.89 -5.19 -7.26
CA CYS A 59 4.34 -6.54 -7.22
C CYS A 59 5.42 -7.53 -7.69
N SER A 60 5.98 -8.30 -6.77
CA SER A 60 7.05 -9.28 -7.05
C SER A 60 6.61 -10.50 -7.87
N MET A 61 5.31 -10.66 -8.11
CA MET A 61 4.76 -11.80 -8.87
C MET A 61 4.89 -11.61 -10.38
N HIS A 62 4.44 -10.45 -10.89
CA HIS A 62 4.40 -10.14 -12.32
C HIS A 62 4.88 -8.71 -12.64
N PHE A 63 5.63 -8.10 -11.71
CA PHE A 63 6.35 -6.84 -11.88
C PHE A 63 5.50 -5.61 -12.25
N ALA A 64 4.26 -5.55 -11.76
CA ALA A 64 3.49 -4.31 -11.76
C ALA A 64 4.12 -3.30 -10.79
N VAL A 65 4.24 -2.04 -11.21
CA VAL A 65 4.88 -0.96 -10.45
C VAL A 65 3.85 0.13 -10.15
N PHE A 66 3.71 0.50 -8.88
CA PHE A 66 2.70 1.45 -8.41
C PHE A 66 3.33 2.64 -7.69
N ARG A 67 2.70 3.81 -7.79
CA ARG A 67 3.12 4.97 -7.00
C ARG A 67 2.73 4.82 -5.54
N PHE A 68 3.47 5.50 -4.67
CA PHE A 68 3.20 5.51 -3.23
C PHE A 68 1.96 6.32 -2.85
N ASP A 69 1.70 7.42 -3.56
CA ASP A 69 0.72 8.45 -3.18
C ASP A 69 -0.72 8.04 -3.44
N ASP A 70 -0.99 7.43 -4.60
CA ASP A 70 -2.33 7.04 -5.01
C ASP A 70 -2.48 5.56 -5.40
N GLY A 71 -1.40 4.79 -5.30
CA GLY A 71 -1.42 3.36 -5.61
C GLY A 71 -1.67 3.06 -7.08
N VAL A 72 -1.61 4.05 -7.99
CA VAL A 72 -1.82 3.82 -9.42
C VAL A 72 -0.62 3.10 -10.02
N CYS A 73 -0.92 2.04 -10.79
CA CYS A 73 0.05 1.30 -11.56
C CYS A 73 0.54 2.13 -12.75
N ILE A 74 1.83 2.42 -12.75
CA ILE A 74 2.50 3.26 -13.76
C ILE A 74 3.31 2.45 -14.76
N ASP A 75 3.58 1.17 -14.47
CA ASP A 75 4.31 0.27 -15.36
C ASP A 75 3.98 -1.22 -15.06
N GLY A 76 4.31 -2.11 -16.00
CA GLY A 76 4.17 -3.55 -15.84
C GLY A 76 2.78 -4.10 -16.16
N ALA A 77 2.31 -5.06 -15.35
CA ALA A 77 1.21 -5.95 -15.74
C ALA A 77 -0.22 -5.37 -15.67
N CYS A 78 -0.44 -4.19 -15.10
CA CYS A 78 -1.78 -3.62 -14.94
C CYS A 78 -1.86 -2.07 -14.98
N PRO A 79 -1.29 -1.40 -15.99
CA PRO A 79 -1.17 0.06 -16.02
C PRO A 79 -2.54 0.75 -15.93
N GLY A 80 -2.59 1.83 -15.15
CA GLY A 80 -3.80 2.64 -14.90
C GLY A 80 -4.75 2.06 -13.84
N ARG A 81 -4.58 0.82 -13.40
CA ARG A 81 -5.32 0.27 -12.25
C ARG A 81 -4.67 0.69 -10.93
N ALA A 82 -5.43 0.79 -9.86
CA ALA A 82 -4.94 1.19 -8.55
C ALA A 82 -5.01 0.06 -7.52
N LEU A 83 -4.13 0.15 -6.52
CA LEU A 83 -4.25 -0.61 -5.28
C LEU A 83 -5.42 -0.07 -4.45
N ASP A 84 -6.10 -0.95 -3.70
CA ASP A 84 -7.15 -0.52 -2.78
C ASP A 84 -6.52 0.16 -1.55
N PRO A 85 -6.82 1.45 -1.28
CA PRO A 85 -6.20 2.18 -0.19
C PRO A 85 -6.75 1.73 1.17
N VAL A 86 -5.86 1.66 2.15
CA VAL A 86 -6.21 1.60 3.58
C VAL A 86 -5.73 2.90 4.20
N PRO A 87 -6.63 3.83 4.55
CA PRO A 87 -6.25 5.10 5.15
C PRO A 87 -5.41 4.90 6.40
N VAL A 88 -4.34 5.67 6.54
CA VAL A 88 -3.47 5.64 7.72
C VAL A 88 -3.09 7.07 8.13
N ASP A 89 -2.89 7.27 9.42
CA ASP A 89 -2.33 8.48 9.99
C ASP A 89 -1.16 8.16 10.92
N VAL A 90 -0.24 9.11 11.03
CA VAL A 90 0.88 9.04 11.97
C VAL A 90 0.66 10.10 13.04
N THR A 91 0.55 9.66 14.28
CA THR A 91 0.37 10.57 15.41
C THR A 91 1.64 11.34 15.73
N PRO A 92 1.57 12.43 16.53
CA PRO A 92 2.76 13.19 16.92
C PRO A 92 3.83 12.39 17.65
N ASP A 93 3.45 11.32 18.36
CA ASP A 93 4.36 10.38 19.02
C ASP A 93 4.95 9.31 18.08
N GLY A 94 4.61 9.35 16.79
CA GLY A 94 5.12 8.45 15.76
C GLY A 94 4.37 7.12 15.66
N THR A 95 3.21 6.99 16.29
CA THR A 95 2.37 5.80 16.19
C THR A 95 1.58 5.83 14.89
N LEU A 96 1.70 4.76 14.09
CA LEU A 96 0.90 4.54 12.90
C LEU A 96 -0.46 3.94 13.26
N ARG A 97 -1.54 4.49 12.73
CA ARG A 97 -2.92 4.04 12.96
C ARG A 97 -3.65 3.86 11.63
N ILE A 98 -4.65 2.98 11.62
CA ILE A 98 -5.63 2.92 10.52
C ILE A 98 -6.63 4.06 10.76
N ALA A 99 -6.82 4.89 9.75
CA ALA A 99 -7.69 6.05 9.78
C ALA A 99 -9.04 5.77 9.11
N GLU A 100 -9.99 6.67 9.30
CA GLU A 100 -11.23 6.66 8.51
C GLU A 100 -10.93 7.05 7.06
N ILE A 101 -11.74 6.54 6.13
CA ILE A 101 -11.75 7.05 4.76
C ILE A 101 -12.17 8.52 4.84
N PRO A 102 -11.35 9.49 4.39
CA PRO A 102 -11.78 10.88 4.37
C PRO A 102 -13.06 10.95 3.54
N ALA A 103 -14.11 11.54 4.13
CA ALA A 103 -15.38 11.72 3.43
C ALA A 103 -15.10 12.35 2.05
N PRO A 104 -15.71 11.85 0.96
CA PRO A 104 -15.54 12.48 -0.33
C PRO A 104 -15.89 13.96 -0.20
N PRO A 105 -15.14 14.88 -0.84
CA PRO A 105 -15.46 16.30 -0.78
C PRO A 105 -16.93 16.47 -1.17
N LEU A 106 -17.68 17.21 -0.34
CA LEU A 106 -19.06 17.56 -0.67
C LEU A 106 -19.07 18.16 -2.08
N PRO A 107 -20.01 17.77 -2.96
CA PRO A 107 -20.09 18.38 -4.28
C PRO A 107 -20.17 19.90 -4.13
N ALA A 108 -19.35 20.61 -4.91
CA ALA A 108 -19.48 22.06 -5.01
C ALA A 108 -20.91 22.38 -5.47
N ARG A 109 -21.57 23.30 -4.76
CA ARG A 109 -22.94 23.75 -5.08
C ARG A 109 -23.05 24.35 -6.47
#